data_AF-A0A6A5XR95-F1
#
_entry.id   AF-A0A6A5XR95-F1
#
_cell.length_a   1.000
_cell.length_b   1.000
_cell.length_c   1.000
_cell.angle_alpha   90.00
_cell.angle_beta   90.00
_cell.angle_gamma   90.00
#
_symmetry.space_group_name_H-M   'P 1'
#
loop_
_entity.id
_entity.type
_entity.pdbx_description
1 polymer ?
#
loop_
_entity_poly.entity_id
_entity_poly.type
_entity_poly.pdbx_seq_one_letter_code
_entity_poly.pdbx_strand_id
1 'polypeptide(L)'
;MNDESQLTAAEKAEYTADITACNAAEAFTDAYYFALQKDRQNIPSFYCPPLANGDQSVPFIAWNGEVFSDVVALQTRIQTLPHTWFDVESLDCDVLNPKFIPASEVKNGSGNDDEDLHRRMSITVAVAGAIRMEEQFKGPLREFSETFVLVPNPEKLTTKAVHFDKGWQKEWLIQSQNFRFTEWSANELVDPAEASVPMETDKTRVNGGKNTFRGTNKGIAGQFAAAGLLKGKGKA
;
A
#
# COMPACT_ATOMS: atom_id res chain seq x y z
N MET A 1 -23.70 -21.32 7.18
CA MET A 1 -22.59 -21.93 7.93
C MET A 1 -22.44 -23.33 7.39
N ASN A 2 -21.46 -23.57 6.52
CA ASN A 2 -21.24 -24.88 5.94
C ASN A 2 -20.68 -25.80 7.03
N ASP A 3 -21.19 -27.02 7.09
CA ASP A 3 -20.72 -28.05 8.02
C ASP A 3 -19.30 -28.46 7.63
N GLU A 4 -18.29 -28.11 8.46
CA GLU A 4 -16.86 -28.39 8.23
C GLU A 4 -16.58 -29.88 7.98
N SER A 5 -17.51 -30.77 8.35
CA SER A 5 -17.43 -32.21 8.11
C SER A 5 -17.51 -32.60 6.62
N GLN A 6 -17.99 -31.70 5.75
CA GLN A 6 -18.17 -31.96 4.31
C GLN A 6 -17.01 -31.50 3.43
N LEU A 7 -16.04 -30.75 3.97
CA LEU A 7 -14.92 -30.24 3.19
C LEU A 7 -13.87 -31.34 2.93
N THR A 8 -13.38 -31.39 1.69
CA THR A 8 -12.19 -32.17 1.32
C THR A 8 -10.95 -31.67 2.04
N ALA A 9 -9.88 -32.47 2.07
CA ALA A 9 -8.63 -32.06 2.71
C ALA A 9 -8.03 -30.78 2.09
N ALA A 10 -8.13 -30.64 0.76
CA ALA A 10 -7.67 -29.45 0.04
C ALA A 10 -8.49 -28.21 0.41
N GLU A 11 -9.83 -28.31 0.41
CA GLU A 11 -10.70 -27.19 0.79
C GLU A 11 -10.49 -26.78 2.25
N LYS A 12 -10.18 -27.73 3.16
CA LYS A 12 -9.81 -27.42 4.55
C LYS A 12 -8.50 -26.66 4.64
N ALA A 13 -7.50 -27.02 3.82
CA ALA A 13 -6.22 -26.33 3.78
C ALA A 13 -6.38 -24.90 3.26
N GLU A 14 -7.15 -24.70 2.19
CA GLU A 14 -7.46 -23.39 1.64
C GLU A 14 -8.25 -22.52 2.64
N TYR A 15 -9.27 -23.08 3.29
CA TYR A 15 -10.03 -22.40 4.33
C TYR A 15 -9.14 -21.98 5.51
N THR A 16 -8.21 -22.84 5.92
CA THR A 16 -7.25 -22.54 6.99
C THR A 16 -6.27 -21.44 6.58
N ALA A 17 -5.83 -21.45 5.31
CA ALA A 17 -4.97 -20.42 4.76
C ALA A 17 -5.70 -19.06 4.74
N ASP A 18 -6.95 -19.02 4.28
CA ASP A 18 -7.78 -17.81 4.28
C ASP A 18 -7.95 -17.21 5.69
N ILE A 19 -8.35 -18.02 6.68
CA ILE A 19 -8.44 -17.56 8.08
C ILE A 19 -7.10 -17.02 8.58
N THR A 20 -6.01 -17.72 8.26
CA THR A 20 -4.66 -17.28 8.66
C THR A 20 -4.30 -15.95 8.01
N ALA A 21 -4.72 -15.71 6.77
CA ALA A 21 -4.46 -14.46 6.05
C ALA A 21 -5.21 -13.29 6.69
N CYS A 22 -6.50 -13.48 7.01
CA CYS A 22 -7.30 -12.49 7.73
C CYS A 22 -6.67 -12.12 9.08
N ASN A 23 -6.35 -13.12 9.90
CA ASN A 23 -5.73 -12.88 11.21
C ASN A 23 -4.35 -12.20 11.09
N ALA A 24 -3.56 -12.58 10.08
CA ALA A 24 -2.26 -11.98 9.82
C ALA A 24 -2.40 -10.52 9.40
N ALA A 25 -3.36 -10.21 8.52
CA ALA A 25 -3.63 -8.86 8.03
C ALA A 25 -4.09 -7.93 9.16
N GLU A 26 -5.02 -8.38 10.01
CA GLU A 26 -5.48 -7.63 11.19
C GLU A 26 -4.32 -7.34 12.14
N ALA A 27 -3.62 -8.40 12.60
CA ALA A 27 -2.54 -8.25 13.55
C ALA A 27 -1.38 -7.39 13.01
N PHE A 28 -1.02 -7.57 11.73
CA PHE A 28 0.01 -6.76 11.06
C PHE A 28 -0.39 -5.29 11.00
N THR A 29 -1.62 -5.01 10.57
CA THR A 29 -2.15 -3.64 10.39
C THR A 29 -2.11 -2.90 11.72
N ASP A 30 -2.62 -3.50 12.79
CA ASP A 30 -2.58 -2.94 14.14
C ASP A 30 -1.15 -2.61 14.57
N ALA A 31 -0.22 -3.56 14.41
CA ALA A 31 1.17 -3.38 14.80
C ALA A 31 1.89 -2.30 13.95
N TYR A 32 1.63 -2.27 12.65
CA TYR A 32 2.30 -1.36 11.72
C TYR A 32 1.87 0.09 11.93
N TYR A 33 0.56 0.36 12.00
CA TYR A 33 0.07 1.72 12.25
C TYR A 33 0.35 2.17 13.69
N PHE A 34 0.37 1.26 14.66
CA PHE A 34 0.89 1.59 16.00
C PHE A 34 2.36 2.04 15.94
N ALA A 35 3.21 1.32 15.20
CA ALA A 35 4.61 1.68 15.04
C ALA A 35 4.79 3.03 14.33
N LEU A 36 4.01 3.32 13.28
CA LEU A 36 4.04 4.63 12.61
C LEU A 36 3.71 5.79 13.56
N GLN A 37 2.83 5.57 14.54
CA GLN A 37 2.43 6.58 15.50
C GLN A 37 3.37 6.71 16.71
N LYS A 38 3.84 5.59 17.26
CA LYS A 38 4.48 5.53 18.58
C LYS A 38 5.91 4.97 18.56
N ASP A 39 6.30 4.23 17.52
CA ASP A 39 7.57 3.50 17.48
C ASP A 39 8.21 3.53 16.07
N ARG A 40 8.38 4.74 15.54
CA ARG A 40 8.95 4.98 14.20
C ARG A 40 10.37 4.44 14.03
N GLN A 41 11.05 4.11 15.14
CA GLN A 41 12.40 3.54 15.16
C GLN A 41 12.40 2.05 14.76
N ASN A 42 11.29 1.35 14.89
CA ASN A 42 11.18 -0.08 14.59
C ASN A 42 10.53 -0.39 13.23
N ILE A 43 10.20 0.62 12.42
CA ILE A 43 9.65 0.46 11.06
C ILE A 43 10.47 -0.50 10.19
N PRO A 44 11.83 -0.47 10.20
CA PRO A 44 12.60 -1.41 9.39
C PRO A 44 12.33 -2.88 9.67
N SER A 45 11.90 -3.22 10.89
CA SER A 45 11.65 -4.59 11.30
C SER A 45 10.37 -5.21 10.73
N PHE A 46 9.55 -4.43 10.01
CA PHE A 46 8.36 -4.89 9.30
C PHE A 46 8.67 -5.37 7.88
N TYR A 47 9.85 -5.09 7.35
CA TYR A 47 10.19 -5.37 5.95
C TYR A 47 11.04 -6.63 5.82
N CYS A 48 10.92 -7.30 4.68
CA CYS A 48 11.77 -8.43 4.38
C CYS A 48 13.22 -7.98 4.11
N PRO A 49 14.22 -8.85 4.36
CA PRO A 49 15.60 -8.56 4.00
C PRO A 49 15.74 -8.29 2.50
N PRO A 50 16.67 -7.41 2.09
CA PRO A 50 16.87 -7.14 0.67
C PRO A 50 17.26 -8.39 -0.11
N LEU A 51 16.54 -8.68 -1.19
CA LEU A 51 16.88 -9.76 -2.12
C LEU A 51 17.55 -9.17 -3.35
N ALA A 52 18.83 -9.49 -3.55
CA ALA A 52 19.62 -9.01 -4.69
C ALA A 52 19.41 -9.86 -5.97
N ASN A 53 18.17 -10.29 -6.23
CA ASN A 53 17.86 -11.24 -7.28
C ASN A 53 17.22 -10.55 -8.50
N GLY A 54 17.96 -9.69 -9.20
CA GLY A 54 17.58 -9.13 -10.51
C GLY A 54 17.35 -7.60 -10.56
N ASP A 55 16.60 -7.15 -11.58
CA ASP A 55 16.36 -5.74 -11.94
C ASP A 55 15.46 -4.96 -10.97
N GLN A 56 14.89 -5.61 -9.95
CA GLN A 56 13.90 -5.02 -9.05
C GLN A 56 14.40 -5.03 -7.59
N SER A 57 14.37 -3.87 -6.95
CA SER A 57 14.71 -3.73 -5.53
C SER A 57 13.59 -4.32 -4.67
N VAL A 58 13.91 -5.34 -3.89
CA VAL A 58 13.06 -5.90 -2.85
C VAL A 58 13.67 -5.53 -1.50
N PRO A 59 12.91 -5.01 -0.52
CA PRO A 59 11.50 -4.63 -0.64
C PRO A 59 11.28 -3.44 -1.59
N PHE A 60 10.15 -3.47 -2.30
CA PHE A 60 9.72 -2.33 -3.12
C PHE A 60 8.87 -1.38 -2.27
N ILE A 61 9.27 -0.11 -2.20
CA ILE A 61 8.63 0.87 -1.32
C ILE A 61 8.30 2.10 -2.13
N ALA A 62 7.01 2.42 -2.24
CA ALA A 62 6.53 3.67 -2.83
C ALA A 62 5.65 4.42 -1.83
N TRP A 63 5.99 5.68 -1.55
CA TRP A 63 5.22 6.55 -0.66
C TRP A 63 4.85 7.85 -1.38
N ASN A 64 3.57 8.06 -1.64
CA ASN A 64 3.04 9.21 -2.41
C ASN A 64 3.74 9.41 -3.78
N GLY A 65 4.19 8.33 -4.42
CA GLY A 65 4.89 8.37 -5.70
C GLY A 65 6.41 8.53 -5.61
N GLU A 66 6.97 8.79 -4.42
CA GLU A 66 8.41 8.69 -4.17
C GLU A 66 8.80 7.23 -3.93
N VAL A 67 9.80 6.73 -4.65
CA VAL A 67 10.29 5.35 -4.53
C VAL A 67 11.54 5.34 -3.64
N PHE A 68 11.55 4.50 -2.61
CA PHE A 68 12.67 4.35 -1.69
C PHE A 68 13.49 3.12 -2.07
N SER A 69 14.82 3.30 -2.16
CA SER A 69 15.77 2.22 -2.48
C SER A 69 16.04 1.29 -1.30
N ASP A 70 15.82 1.75 -0.08
CA ASP A 70 15.96 0.97 1.13
C ASP A 70 15.00 1.43 2.24
N VAL A 71 14.87 0.59 3.26
CA VAL A 71 13.96 0.80 4.38
C VAL A 71 14.47 1.88 5.35
N VAL A 72 15.77 2.16 5.35
CA VAL A 72 16.40 3.16 6.23
C VAL A 72 16.07 4.58 5.75
N ALA A 73 16.05 4.78 4.43
CA ALA A 73 15.60 6.01 3.78
C ALA A 73 14.13 6.28 4.09
N LEU A 74 13.27 5.25 4.00
CA LEU A 74 11.86 5.35 4.40
C LEU A 74 11.74 5.74 5.89
N GLN A 75 12.45 5.05 6.78
CA GLN A 75 12.44 5.36 8.20
C GLN A 75 12.84 6.82 8.46
N THR A 76 13.91 7.28 7.83
CA THR A 76 14.37 8.66 7.92
C THR A 76 13.26 9.62 7.50
N ARG A 77 12.60 9.34 6.37
CA ARG A 77 11.46 10.13 5.90
C ARG A 77 10.31 10.15 6.90
N ILE A 78 9.91 9.01 7.43
CA ILE A 78 8.83 8.90 8.43
C ILE A 78 9.18 9.67 9.71
N GLN A 79 10.45 9.68 10.13
CA GLN A 79 10.89 10.47 11.29
C GLN A 79 10.80 11.98 11.07
N THR A 80 10.91 12.46 9.82
CA THR A 80 10.70 13.89 9.49
C THR A 80 9.23 14.32 9.48
N LEU A 81 8.29 13.37 9.42
CA LEU A 81 6.87 13.71 9.41
C LEU A 81 6.47 14.33 10.76
N PRO A 82 5.54 15.31 10.78
CA PRO A 82 4.94 15.78 12.02
C PRO A 82 4.28 14.61 12.76
N HIS A 83 3.80 14.84 13.98
CA HIS A 83 3.00 13.83 14.67
C HIS A 83 1.83 13.41 13.76
N THR A 84 1.61 12.11 13.63
CA THR A 84 0.57 11.54 12.76
C THR A 84 -0.30 10.62 13.59
N TRP A 85 -1.61 10.72 13.41
CA TRP A 85 -2.59 9.80 13.95
C TRP A 85 -3.29 9.10 12.79
N PHE A 86 -3.08 7.80 12.66
CA PHE A 86 -3.74 6.98 11.65
C PHE A 86 -5.01 6.38 12.24
N ASP A 87 -6.08 6.47 11.49
CA ASP A 87 -7.37 5.86 11.76
C ASP A 87 -7.68 4.93 10.59
N VAL A 88 -7.64 3.62 10.85
CA VAL A 88 -7.88 2.60 9.83
C VAL A 88 -9.38 2.35 9.77
N GLU A 89 -9.99 2.60 8.61
CA GLU A 89 -11.45 2.51 8.43
C GLU A 89 -11.87 1.27 7.66
N SER A 90 -11.00 0.78 6.77
CA SER A 90 -11.24 -0.41 5.96
C SER A 90 -9.97 -1.23 5.84
N LEU A 91 -10.14 -2.54 5.97
CA LEU A 91 -9.09 -3.54 5.83
C LEU A 91 -9.65 -4.70 5.01
N ASP A 92 -8.91 -5.08 3.97
CA ASP A 92 -9.21 -6.24 3.14
C ASP A 92 -7.91 -7.00 2.85
N CYS A 93 -8.01 -8.31 2.64
CA CYS A 93 -6.87 -9.13 2.30
C CYS A 93 -7.24 -10.34 1.46
N ASP A 94 -6.28 -10.82 0.68
CA ASP A 94 -6.42 -12.04 -0.12
C ASP A 94 -5.10 -12.81 -0.18
N VAL A 95 -5.19 -14.13 -0.36
CA VAL A 95 -4.03 -14.99 -0.55
C VAL A 95 -3.51 -14.83 -1.98
N LEU A 96 -2.45 -14.04 -2.14
CA LEU A 96 -1.87 -13.74 -3.46
C LEU A 96 -1.16 -14.95 -4.09
N ASN A 97 -0.38 -15.68 -3.30
CA ASN A 97 0.31 -16.89 -3.76
C ASN A 97 0.34 -17.91 -2.61
N PRO A 98 -0.50 -18.96 -2.65
CA PRO A 98 -0.53 -19.98 -1.60
C PRO A 98 0.78 -20.74 -1.42
N LYS A 99 1.62 -20.82 -2.46
CA LYS A 99 2.86 -21.60 -2.50
C LYS A 99 4.09 -20.71 -2.71
N PHE A 100 4.16 -19.59 -1.98
CA PHE A 100 5.26 -18.64 -2.09
C PHE A 100 6.61 -19.23 -1.66
N ILE A 101 6.64 -20.04 -0.58
CA ILE A 101 7.83 -20.82 -0.18
C ILE A 101 7.61 -22.33 -0.44
N PRO A 102 8.59 -23.06 -1.02
CA PRO A 102 8.52 -24.50 -1.20
C PRO A 102 8.31 -25.28 0.10
N ALA A 103 7.73 -26.48 -0.01
CA ALA A 103 7.39 -27.22 1.21
C ALA A 103 8.55 -27.69 2.05
N SER A 104 9.62 -28.06 1.37
CA SER A 104 10.90 -28.43 1.97
C SER A 104 11.59 -27.29 2.73
N GLU A 105 11.24 -26.03 2.46
CA GLU A 105 11.93 -24.86 3.02
C GLU A 105 11.22 -24.29 4.26
N VAL A 106 10.01 -24.76 4.57
CA VAL A 106 9.31 -24.37 5.79
C VAL A 106 9.99 -25.02 6.99
N LYS A 107 10.61 -24.19 7.84
CA LYS A 107 11.29 -24.64 9.05
C LYS A 107 10.31 -25.36 9.98
N ASN A 108 10.66 -26.58 10.41
CA ASN A 108 9.79 -27.47 11.18
C ASN A 108 8.41 -27.73 10.52
N GLY A 109 8.31 -27.58 9.19
CA GLY A 109 7.16 -28.02 8.42
C GLY A 109 7.04 -29.54 8.34
N SER A 110 5.92 -30.02 7.84
CA SER A 110 5.77 -31.44 7.49
C SER A 110 6.37 -31.76 6.13
N GLY A 111 6.69 -30.75 5.32
CA GLY A 111 7.16 -30.94 3.95
C GLY A 111 6.04 -31.35 2.98
N ASN A 112 4.79 -31.34 3.46
CA ASN A 112 3.60 -31.56 2.66
C ASN A 112 3.07 -30.21 2.14
N ASP A 113 2.60 -30.19 0.90
CA ASP A 113 2.09 -28.98 0.26
C ASP A 113 0.85 -28.42 0.95
N ASP A 114 -0.08 -29.28 1.35
CA ASP A 114 -1.39 -28.91 1.86
C ASP A 114 -1.35 -28.62 3.36
N GLU A 115 -0.59 -29.40 4.14
CA GLU A 115 -0.53 -29.23 5.61
C GLU A 115 0.19 -27.97 6.06
N ASP A 116 1.12 -27.46 5.26
CA ASP A 116 1.89 -26.26 5.58
C ASP A 116 1.40 -25.02 4.82
N LEU A 117 0.37 -25.14 3.97
CA LEU A 117 -0.08 -24.10 3.03
C LEU A 117 -0.26 -22.72 3.68
N HIS A 118 -0.90 -22.67 4.86
CA HIS A 118 -1.14 -21.45 5.63
C HIS A 118 0.13 -20.75 6.13
N ARG A 119 1.30 -21.41 6.10
CA ARG A 119 2.59 -20.85 6.57
C ARG A 119 3.50 -20.41 5.44
N ARG A 120 3.17 -20.75 4.19
CA ARG A 120 4.04 -20.50 3.03
C ARG A 120 3.43 -19.54 2.03
N MET A 121 2.27 -18.98 2.34
CA MET A 121 1.56 -18.09 1.44
C MET A 121 2.03 -16.64 1.55
N SER A 122 2.02 -15.92 0.42
CA SER A 122 2.05 -14.47 0.42
C SER A 122 0.64 -13.90 0.41
N ILE A 123 0.44 -12.78 1.10
CA ILE A 123 -0.86 -12.15 1.31
C ILE A 123 -0.82 -10.75 0.69
N THR A 124 -1.84 -10.36 -0.06
CA THR A 124 -2.06 -8.95 -0.40
C THR A 124 -2.96 -8.34 0.65
N VAL A 125 -2.62 -7.16 1.14
CA VAL A 125 -3.41 -6.42 2.12
C VAL A 125 -3.70 -5.04 1.56
N ALA A 126 -4.97 -4.64 1.57
CA ALA A 126 -5.41 -3.31 1.21
C ALA A 126 -5.98 -2.61 2.44
N VAL A 127 -5.47 -1.42 2.72
CA VAL A 127 -5.88 -0.59 3.85
C VAL A 127 -6.36 0.75 3.31
N ALA A 128 -7.47 1.23 3.84
CA ALA A 128 -7.91 2.60 3.63
C ALA A 128 -8.34 3.22 4.96
N GLY A 129 -8.20 4.53 5.05
CA GLY A 129 -8.64 5.27 6.22
C GLY A 129 -8.18 6.71 6.16
N ALA A 130 -8.01 7.30 7.33
CA ALA A 130 -7.66 8.70 7.44
C ALA A 130 -6.45 8.92 8.35
N ILE A 131 -5.69 9.97 8.05
CA ILE A 131 -4.55 10.43 8.82
C ILE A 131 -4.81 11.85 9.30
N ARG A 132 -4.55 12.11 10.58
CA ARG A 132 -4.46 13.47 11.12
C ARG A 132 -3.00 13.82 11.33
N MET A 133 -2.59 14.98 10.84
CA MET A 133 -1.23 15.48 11.01
C MET A 133 -1.17 16.55 12.10
N GLU A 134 0.00 16.73 12.73
CA GLU A 134 0.30 17.72 13.78
C GLU A 134 -0.40 17.45 15.13
N GLU A 135 -1.73 17.47 15.18
CA GLU A 135 -2.52 17.30 16.41
C GLU A 135 -3.61 16.24 16.22
N GLN A 136 -3.76 15.34 17.20
CA GLN A 136 -4.68 14.19 17.16
C GLN A 136 -6.15 14.58 16.93
N PHE A 137 -6.61 15.75 17.39
CA PHE A 137 -8.02 16.13 17.33
C PHE A 137 -8.33 17.33 16.42
N LYS A 138 -7.33 18.14 16.09
CA LYS A 138 -7.51 19.41 15.35
C LYS A 138 -6.65 19.52 14.10
N GLY A 139 -5.77 18.56 13.88
CA GLY A 139 -4.93 18.50 12.71
C GLY A 139 -5.72 18.35 11.41
N PRO A 140 -5.14 18.75 10.26
CA PRO A 140 -5.73 18.46 8.96
C PRO A 140 -5.92 16.95 8.82
N LEU A 141 -7.15 16.56 8.49
CA LEU A 141 -7.52 15.18 8.21
C LEU A 141 -7.31 14.95 6.72
N ARG A 142 -6.62 13.86 6.36
CA ARG A 142 -6.50 13.41 4.98
C ARG A 142 -6.83 11.96 4.85
N GLU A 143 -7.44 11.58 3.75
CA GLU A 143 -7.69 10.19 3.44
C GLU A 143 -6.46 9.55 2.78
N PHE A 144 -6.22 8.28 3.08
CA PHE A 144 -5.15 7.49 2.49
C PHE A 144 -5.65 6.12 2.05
N SER A 145 -4.93 5.56 1.07
CA SER A 145 -5.02 4.17 0.67
C SER A 145 -3.62 3.61 0.60
N GLU A 146 -3.45 2.42 1.15
CA GLU A 146 -2.17 1.74 1.22
C GLU A 146 -2.34 0.27 0.87
N THR A 147 -1.42 -0.26 0.08
CA THR A 147 -1.39 -1.68 -0.26
C THR A 147 -0.05 -2.29 0.13
N PHE A 148 -0.12 -3.52 0.65
CA PHE A 148 1.03 -4.31 1.04
C PHE A 148 1.00 -5.67 0.35
N VAL A 149 2.18 -6.17 0.00
CA VAL A 149 2.40 -7.59 -0.23
C VAL A 149 3.22 -8.11 0.94
N LEU A 150 2.61 -8.99 1.71
CA LEU A 150 3.22 -9.65 2.85
C LEU A 150 3.75 -11.02 2.45
N VAL A 151 4.96 -11.35 2.87
CA VAL A 151 5.62 -12.63 2.64
C VAL A 151 5.96 -13.30 3.96
N PRO A 152 5.91 -14.64 4.02
CA PRO A 152 6.18 -15.38 5.25
C PRO A 152 7.63 -15.15 5.70
N ASN A 153 7.83 -15.05 7.01
CA ASN A 153 9.14 -14.96 7.66
C ASN A 153 9.59 -16.34 8.17
N PRO A 154 10.55 -17.00 7.51
CA PRO A 154 10.99 -18.34 7.89
C PRO A 154 11.59 -18.41 9.31
N GLU A 155 12.10 -17.29 9.83
CA GLU A 155 12.69 -17.24 11.17
C GLU A 155 11.65 -17.26 12.29
N LYS A 156 10.42 -16.81 12.01
CA LYS A 156 9.34 -16.66 13.00
C LYS A 156 8.28 -17.74 12.86
N LEU A 157 8.06 -18.24 11.65
CA LEU A 157 7.16 -19.36 11.36
C LEU A 157 7.81 -20.69 11.72
N THR A 158 8.11 -20.90 13.01
CA THR A 158 8.82 -22.09 13.51
C THR A 158 7.91 -23.14 14.11
N THR A 159 6.66 -22.79 14.42
CA THR A 159 5.63 -23.68 14.95
C THR A 159 4.62 -24.05 13.87
N LYS A 160 4.01 -25.24 13.99
CA LYS A 160 2.97 -25.70 13.04
C LYS A 160 1.70 -24.84 13.11
N ALA A 161 1.35 -24.40 14.32
CA ALA A 161 0.23 -23.52 14.54
C ALA A 161 0.71 -22.07 14.55
N VAL A 162 0.07 -21.24 13.74
CA VAL A 162 0.26 -19.79 13.69
C VAL A 162 -0.87 -19.19 14.51
N HIS A 163 -0.52 -18.45 15.56
CA HIS A 163 -1.49 -17.82 16.44
C HIS A 163 -1.12 -16.36 16.65
N PHE A 164 -2.11 -15.49 16.62
CA PHE A 164 -1.95 -14.05 16.80
C PHE A 164 -2.47 -13.57 18.17
N ASP A 165 -2.61 -14.48 19.14
CA ASP A 165 -3.16 -14.21 20.49
C ASP A 165 -2.38 -13.12 21.27
N LYS A 166 -1.13 -12.86 20.86
CA LYS A 166 -0.24 -11.85 21.46
C LYS A 166 0.04 -10.69 20.49
N GLY A 167 -0.79 -10.52 19.46
CA GLY A 167 -0.56 -9.62 18.35
C GLY A 167 0.50 -10.13 17.37
N TRP A 168 0.90 -9.28 16.43
CA TRP A 168 1.86 -9.61 15.38
C TRP A 168 3.28 -9.84 15.94
N GLN A 169 3.88 -10.98 15.60
CA GLN A 169 5.23 -11.38 16.05
C GLN A 169 6.23 -11.51 14.90
N LYS A 170 6.00 -10.77 13.81
CA LYS A 170 6.84 -10.73 12.61
C LYS A 170 6.81 -12.02 11.80
N GLU A 171 5.71 -12.76 11.85
CA GLU A 171 5.49 -13.98 11.07
C GLU A 171 5.35 -13.70 9.57
N TRP A 172 4.86 -12.52 9.20
CA TRP A 172 4.85 -12.01 7.83
C TRP A 172 5.56 -10.64 7.77
N LEU A 173 6.29 -10.40 6.68
CA LEU A 173 7.07 -9.20 6.43
C LEU A 173 6.65 -8.55 5.11
N ILE A 174 6.80 -7.23 5.02
CA ILE A 174 6.49 -6.45 3.82
C ILE A 174 7.55 -6.72 2.75
N GLN A 175 7.12 -7.24 1.61
CA GLN A 175 7.90 -7.33 0.38
C GLN A 175 7.66 -6.12 -0.53
N SER A 176 6.42 -5.64 -0.60
CA SER A 176 6.05 -4.49 -1.41
C SER A 176 5.06 -3.61 -0.66
N GLN A 177 5.22 -2.29 -0.77
CA GLN A 177 4.34 -1.29 -0.18
C GLN A 177 4.06 -0.18 -1.18
N ASN A 178 2.79 0.25 -1.26
CA ASN A 178 2.40 1.47 -1.94
C ASN A 178 1.47 2.29 -1.05
N PHE A 179 1.94 3.43 -0.54
CA PHE A 179 1.15 4.39 0.21
C PHE A 179 0.75 5.57 -0.67
N ARG A 180 -0.50 6.02 -0.58
CA ARG A 180 -0.99 7.20 -1.30
C ARG A 180 -2.08 7.94 -0.53
N PHE A 181 -2.00 9.26 -0.47
CA PHE A 181 -3.18 10.10 -0.14
C PHE A 181 -4.20 10.04 -1.28
N THR A 182 -5.45 9.76 -0.95
CA THR A 182 -6.53 9.65 -1.95
C THR A 182 -6.94 11.03 -2.48
N GLU A 183 -6.89 12.05 -1.62
CA GLU A 183 -7.07 13.43 -2.02
C GLU A 183 -5.74 14.08 -2.42
N TRP A 184 -5.62 14.35 -3.72
CA TRP A 184 -4.55 15.18 -4.27
C TRP A 184 -5.03 16.64 -4.26
N SER A 185 -4.69 17.39 -3.21
CA SER A 185 -4.91 18.84 -3.23
C SER A 185 -3.92 19.48 -4.22
N ALA A 186 -4.43 19.92 -5.38
CA ALA A 186 -3.66 20.70 -6.35
C ALA A 186 -3.09 22.02 -5.77
N ASN A 187 -3.60 22.48 -4.63
CA ASN A 187 -3.15 23.71 -3.97
C ASN A 187 -1.82 23.56 -3.23
N GLU A 188 -1.26 22.35 -3.12
CA GLU A 188 0.00 22.09 -2.40
C GLU A 188 1.24 22.06 -3.30
N LEU A 189 1.05 22.26 -4.61
CA LEU A 189 2.14 22.54 -5.56
C LEU A 189 2.43 24.04 -5.71
N VAL A 190 1.68 24.88 -5.01
CA VAL A 190 1.92 26.31 -4.95
C VAL A 190 2.81 26.56 -3.75
N ASP A 191 4.02 27.08 -4.00
CA ASP A 191 4.94 27.55 -2.97
C ASP A 191 4.14 28.37 -1.94
N PRO A 192 4.29 28.19 -0.62
CA PRO A 192 3.53 28.96 0.38
C PRO A 192 3.61 30.49 0.21
N ALA A 193 4.57 30.99 -0.58
CA ALA A 193 4.68 32.38 -1.00
C ALA A 193 3.63 32.82 -2.06
N GLU A 194 3.08 31.90 -2.85
CA GLU A 194 2.09 32.19 -3.90
C GLU A 194 0.64 31.94 -3.46
N ALA A 195 0.43 31.19 -2.37
CA ALA A 195 -0.91 30.94 -1.81
C ALA A 195 -1.53 32.16 -1.09
N SER A 196 -0.76 33.23 -0.86
CA SER A 196 -1.21 34.42 -0.13
C SER A 196 -1.77 35.55 -0.99
N VAL A 197 -2.03 35.34 -2.28
CA VAL A 197 -2.64 36.38 -3.12
C VAL A 197 -4.16 36.34 -2.94
N PRO A 198 -4.79 37.39 -2.36
CA PRO A 198 -6.25 37.43 -2.26
C PRO A 198 -6.83 37.51 -3.66
N MET A 199 -7.79 36.63 -3.96
CA MET A 199 -8.55 36.67 -5.21
C MET A 199 -9.32 38.00 -5.27
N GLU A 200 -8.80 38.96 -6.04
CA GLU A 200 -9.42 40.26 -6.24
C GLU A 200 -10.77 40.05 -6.96
N THR A 201 -11.87 40.39 -6.29
CA THR A 201 -13.20 40.33 -6.89
C THR A 201 -13.36 41.49 -7.85
N ASP A 202 -12.94 41.28 -9.10
CA ASP A 202 -13.10 42.28 -10.14
C ASP A 202 -14.59 42.45 -10.49
N LYS A 203 -15.18 43.51 -9.94
CA LYS A 203 -16.53 44.00 -10.27
C LYS A 203 -16.51 44.59 -11.67
N THR A 204 -16.57 43.74 -12.70
CA THR A 204 -16.73 44.21 -14.07
C THR A 204 -18.17 44.60 -14.37
N ARG A 205 -18.32 45.91 -14.52
CA ARG A 205 -19.49 46.68 -14.93
C ARG A 205 -19.92 46.27 -16.35
N VAL A 206 -21.11 45.70 -16.49
CA VAL A 206 -21.68 45.30 -17.79
C VAL A 206 -22.12 46.54 -18.56
N ASN A 207 -21.49 46.80 -19.72
CA ASN A 207 -22.03 47.67 -20.76
C ASN A 207 -22.02 46.90 -22.09
N GLY A 208 -23.14 46.94 -22.80
CA GLY A 208 -23.49 46.00 -23.86
C GLY A 208 -22.64 46.07 -25.12
N GLY A 209 -22.35 44.90 -25.69
CA GLY A 209 -21.74 44.71 -27.01
C GLY A 209 -21.77 43.23 -27.41
N LYS A 210 -22.28 42.94 -28.61
CA LYS A 210 -22.66 41.59 -29.10
C LYS A 210 -21.47 40.66 -29.43
N ASN A 211 -21.75 39.37 -29.24
CA ASN A 211 -21.24 38.17 -29.93
C ASN A 211 -19.74 37.80 -29.83
N THR A 212 -19.42 36.69 -29.15
CA THR A 212 -19.37 35.34 -29.76
C THR A 212 -18.99 34.29 -28.71
N PHE A 213 -19.84 33.28 -28.56
CA PHE A 213 -19.61 32.12 -27.71
C PHE A 213 -18.65 31.15 -28.43
N ARG A 214 -17.46 30.92 -27.88
CA ARG A 214 -16.61 29.78 -28.22
C ARG A 214 -16.20 29.07 -26.94
N GLY A 215 -17.07 28.17 -26.50
CA GLY A 215 -16.69 27.09 -25.62
C GLY A 215 -15.83 26.09 -26.40
N THR A 216 -14.64 25.79 -25.90
CA THR A 216 -13.92 24.56 -26.24
C THR A 216 -13.50 23.87 -24.97
N ASN A 217 -14.42 23.09 -24.42
CA ASN A 217 -14.08 21.83 -23.76
C ASN A 217 -13.27 21.00 -24.76
N LYS A 218 -11.98 20.78 -24.49
CA LYS A 218 -11.25 19.64 -25.06
C LYS A 218 -10.69 18.83 -23.91
N GLY A 219 -11.38 17.72 -23.66
CA GLY A 219 -10.95 16.69 -22.73
C GLY A 219 -9.65 16.02 -23.15
N ILE A 220 -9.15 15.22 -22.21
CA ILE A 220 -7.84 14.59 -22.05
C ILE A 220 -7.49 13.52 -23.13
N ALA A 221 -8.16 13.51 -24.29
CA ALA A 221 -7.89 12.55 -25.37
C ALA A 221 -6.84 13.03 -26.41
N GLY A 222 -6.12 14.12 -26.15
CA GLY A 222 -5.20 14.75 -27.12
C GLY A 222 -3.70 14.56 -26.87
N GLN A 223 -3.27 13.96 -25.76
CA GLN A 223 -1.84 13.93 -25.38
C GLN A 223 -1.07 12.69 -25.84
N PHE A 224 -1.69 11.72 -26.52
CA PHE A 224 -0.97 10.54 -27.07
C PHE A 224 -0.54 10.66 -28.54
N ALA A 225 -0.68 11.84 -29.16
CA ALA A 225 -0.25 12.09 -30.54
C ALA A 225 1.07 12.90 -30.65
N ALA A 226 1.82 13.02 -29.54
CA ALA A 226 3.08 13.78 -29.47
C ALA A 226 4.30 12.90 -29.17
N ALA A 227 4.34 11.67 -29.69
CA ALA A 227 5.55 10.84 -29.75
C ALA A 227 5.75 10.39 -31.21
N GLY A 228 6.46 11.21 -31.98
CA GLY A 228 6.68 11.04 -33.41
C GLY A 228 7.55 9.83 -33.79
N LEU A 229 6.94 8.65 -33.90
CA LEU A 229 7.47 7.55 -34.70
C LEU A 229 6.39 7.08 -35.68
N LEU A 230 6.52 7.49 -36.95
CA LEU A 230 6.13 6.77 -38.16
C LEU A 230 6.36 7.71 -39.36
N LYS A 231 7.62 7.78 -39.80
CA LYS A 231 7.98 8.37 -41.10
C LYS A 231 8.19 7.23 -42.09
N GLY A 232 7.23 7.06 -42.99
CA GLY A 232 7.36 6.15 -44.12
C GLY A 232 8.43 6.61 -45.13
N LYS A 233 8.96 5.65 -45.87
CA LYS A 233 9.49 5.84 -47.22
C LYS A 233 9.17 4.60 -48.04
N GLY A 234 8.21 4.73 -48.95
CA GLY A 234 8.03 3.79 -50.05
C GLY A 234 9.02 4.08 -51.18
N LYS A 235 9.22 3.09 -52.05
CA LYS A 235 9.44 3.29 -53.49
C LYS A 235 9.21 1.98 -54.26
N ALA A 236 8.48 2.17 -55.37
CA ALA A 236 8.23 1.31 -56.53
C ALA A 236 7.42 0.03 -56.31
#